data_AF-A0A820PHQ4-F1
#
_entry.id   AF-A0A820PHQ4-F1
#
_cell.length_a   1.000
_cell.length_b   1.000
_cell.length_c   1.000
_cell.angle_alpha   90.00
_cell.angle_beta   90.00
_cell.angle_gamma   90.00
#
_symmetry.space_group_name_H-M   'P 1'
#
loop_
_entity.id
_entity.type
_entity.pdbx_description
1 polymer ?
#
loop_
_entity_poly.entity_id
_entity_poly.type
_entity_poly.pdbx_seq_one_letter_code
_entity_poly.pdbx_strand_id
1 'polypeptide(L)' 'MKLNAALKKRLDSKQYKEALDVFDQKFEICTDFTIDMAIKACTMSKDYKRGFNIQKRLSSNSLNNPFIQASLIRLY' A
#
# COMPACT_ATOMS: atom_id res chain seq x y z
N MET A 1 5.84 4.95 -13.73
CA MET A 1 5.95 3.50 -14.03
C MET A 1 6.94 2.72 -13.17
N LYS A 2 8.16 3.22 -12.88
CA LYS A 2 9.19 2.44 -12.14
C LYS A 2 8.78 2.02 -10.72
N LEU A 3 8.04 2.84 -9.97
CA LEU A 3 7.60 2.51 -8.59
C LEU A 3 6.57 1.37 -8.56
N ASN A 4 5.56 1.44 -9.43
CA ASN A 4 4.48 0.45 -9.49
C ASN A 4 5.03 -0.96 -9.77
N ALA A 5 5.93 -1.07 -10.75
CA ALA A 5 6.57 -2.34 -11.09
C ALA A 5 7.49 -2.84 -9.94
N ALA A 6 8.22 -1.93 -9.30
CA ALA A 6 9.11 -2.25 -8.19
C ALA A 6 8.36 -2.76 -6.94
N LEU A 7 7.21 -2.17 -6.62
CA LEU A 7 6.34 -2.60 -5.53
C LEU A 7 5.71 -3.95 -5.84
N LYS A 8 5.14 -4.09 -7.03
CA LYS A 8 4.50 -5.33 -7.47
C LYS A 8 5.45 -6.52 -7.40
N LYS A 9 6.66 -6.38 -7.98
CA LYS A 9 7.68 -7.43 -7.94
C LYS A 9 8.01 -7.88 -6.51
N ARG A 10 8.12 -6.94 -5.56
CA ARG A 10 8.42 -7.25 -4.16
C ARG A 10 7.26 -7.93 -3.46
N LEU A 11 6.02 -7.48 -3.69
CA LEU A 11 4.83 -8.14 -3.18
C LEU A 11 4.72 -9.58 -3.67
N ASP A 12 4.90 -9.80 -4.97
CA ASP A 12 4.87 -11.12 -5.59
C ASP A 12 5.99 -12.02 -5.03
N SER A 13 7.14 -11.42 -4.70
CA SER A 13 8.29 -12.10 -4.07
C SER A 13 8.18 -12.21 -2.54
N LYS A 14 7.04 -11.84 -1.94
CA LYS A 14 6.77 -11.82 -0.49
C LYS A 14 7.73 -10.94 0.33
N GLN A 15 8.40 -9.99 -0.32
CA GLN A 15 9.31 -9.01 0.28
C GLN A 15 8.52 -7.80 0.81
N TYR A 16 7.61 -8.04 1.75
CA TYR A 16 6.63 -7.02 2.18
C TYR A 16 7.27 -5.81 2.87
N LYS A 17 8.26 -6.02 3.74
CA LYS A 17 8.97 -4.93 4.42
C LYS A 17 9.67 -4.00 3.42
N GLU A 18 10.42 -4.60 2.50
CA GLU A 18 11.13 -3.86 1.46
C GLU A 18 10.18 -3.13 0.50
N ALA A 19 9.01 -3.72 0.21
CA ALA A 19 7.98 -3.04 -0.55
C ALA A 19 7.51 -1.78 0.18
N LEU A 20 7.27 -1.87 1.49
CA LEU A 20 6.84 -0.73 2.30
C LEU A 20 7.95 0.34 2.45
N ASP A 21 9.21 -0.06 2.55
CA ASP A 21 10.33 0.89 2.64
C ASP A 21 10.49 1.69 1.33
N VAL A 22 10.30 1.03 0.18
CA VAL A 22 10.26 1.70 -1.13
C VAL A 22 9.07 2.63 -1.26
N PHE A 23 7.92 2.25 -0.68
CA PHE A 23 6.72 3.09 -0.65
C PHE A 23 6.95 4.36 0.18
N ASP A 24 7.50 4.23 1.39
CA ASP A 24 7.73 5.37 2.29
C ASP A 24 8.73 6.38 1.72
N GLN A 25 9.79 5.91 1.06
CA GLN A 25 10.76 6.77 0.37
C GLN A 25 10.14 7.59 -0.76
N LYS A 26 8.98 7.17 -1.28
CA LYS A 26 8.35 7.75 -2.47
C LYS A 26 6.89 8.11 -2.24
N PHE A 27 6.51 8.35 -0.99
CA PHE A 27 5.12 8.63 -0.62
C PHE A 27 4.57 9.87 -1.36
N GLU A 28 5.39 10.89 -1.62
CA GLU A 28 4.93 12.12 -2.29
C GLU A 28 4.45 11.92 -3.74
N ILE A 29 4.89 10.83 -4.40
CA ILE A 29 4.51 10.49 -5.78
C ILE A 29 3.63 9.23 -5.84
N CYS A 30 2.99 8.88 -4.72
CA CYS A 30 2.15 7.69 -4.65
C CYS A 30 0.85 7.88 -5.46
N THR A 31 0.48 6.83 -6.16
CA THR A 31 -0.81 6.67 -6.84
C THR A 31 -1.72 5.74 -6.04
N ASP A 32 -3.02 5.75 -6.31
CA ASP A 32 -3.96 4.79 -5.71
C ASP A 32 -3.51 3.33 -5.87
N PHE A 33 -2.89 2.99 -7.01
CA PHE A 33 -2.34 1.67 -7.26
C PHE A 33 -1.20 1.32 -6.29
N THR A 34 -0.29 2.27 -6.02
CA THR A 34 0.80 2.05 -5.06
C THR A 34 0.32 2.03 -3.62
N ILE A 35 -0.73 2.80 -3.31
CA ILE A 35 -1.39 2.79 -2.00
C ILE A 35 -2.04 1.42 -1.76
N ASP A 36 -2.80 0.90 -2.73
CA ASP A 36 -3.41 -0.44 -2.67
C ASP A 36 -2.35 -1.52 -2.40
N MET A 37 -1.23 -1.48 -3.12
CA MET A 37 -0.12 -2.41 -2.90
C MET A 37 0.50 -2.27 -1.50
N ALA A 38 0.70 -1.04 -1.02
CA ALA A 38 1.24 -0.83 0.33
C ALA A 38 0.29 -1.37 1.41
N ILE A 39 -1.02 -1.13 1.29
CA ILE A 39 -2.02 -1.66 2.22
C ILE A 39 -1.99 -3.20 2.20
N LYS A 40 -1.94 -3.83 1.02
CA LYS A 40 -1.79 -5.29 0.89
C LYS A 40 -0.52 -5.80 1.56
N ALA A 41 0.61 -5.12 1.37
CA ALA A 41 1.86 -5.51 2.00
C ALA A 41 1.76 -5.44 3.54
N CYS A 42 1.10 -4.42 4.09
CA CYS A 42 0.81 -4.32 5.53
C CYS A 42 -0.04 -5.51 6.01
N THR A 43 -1.16 -5.82 5.33
CA THR A 43 -2.01 -6.97 5.69
C THR A 43 -1.25 -8.29 5.65
N MET A 44 -0.49 -8.54 4.58
CA MET A 44 0.25 -9.80 4.40
C MET A 44 1.41 -9.95 5.39
N SER A 45 2.03 -8.84 5.80
CA SER A 45 3.08 -8.82 6.83
C SER A 45 2.54 -8.72 8.26
N LYS A 46 1.22 -8.62 8.43
CA LYS A 46 0.53 -8.38 9.71
C LYS A 46 0.95 -7.08 10.41
N ASP A 47 1.45 -6.10 9.65
CA ASP A 47 1.76 -4.76 10.13
C ASP A 47 0.54 -3.83 10.01
N TYR A 48 -0.51 -4.17 10.77
CA TYR A 48 -1.78 -3.45 10.72
C TYR A 48 -1.64 -1.99 11.16
N LYS A 49 -0.75 -1.72 12.13
CA LYS A 49 -0.48 -0.36 12.60
C LYS A 49 -0.01 0.55 11.46
N ARG A 50 0.92 0.08 10.63
CA ARG A 50 1.39 0.84 9.46
C ARG A 50 0.28 0.99 8.41
N GLY A 51 -0.51 -0.06 8.17
CA GLY A 51 -1.68 0.02 7.30
C GLY A 51 -2.69 1.11 7.70
N PHE A 52 -3.03 1.18 9.00
CA PHE A 52 -3.94 2.22 9.50
C PHE A 52 -3.34 3.63 9.40
N ASN A 53 -2.02 3.78 9.59
CA ASN A 53 -1.35 5.06 9.38
C ASN A 53 -1.40 5.50 7.91
N ILE A 54 -1.28 4.57 6.95
CA ILE A 54 -1.45 4.87 5.53
C ILE A 54 -2.88 5.33 5.26
N GLN A 55 -3.88 4.58 5.74
CA GLN A 55 -5.31 4.92 5.57
C GLN A 55 -5.64 6.33 6.07
N LYS A 56 -5.14 6.72 7.25
CA LYS A 56 -5.35 8.06 7.84
C LYS A 56 -4.80 9.20 6.99
N ARG A 57 -3.85 8.93 6.10
CA ARG A 57 -3.22 9.93 5.22
C ARG A 57 -3.90 10.00 3.84
N LEU A 58 -4.87 9.14 3.56
CA LEU A 58 -5.53 9.10 2.26
C LEU A 58 -6.51 10.25 2.09
N SER A 59 -6.56 10.80 0.88
CA SER A 59 -7.60 11.74 0.47
C SER A 59 -8.95 11.03 0.37
N SER A 60 -10.05 11.80 0.47
CA SER A 60 -11.40 11.28 0.24
C SER A 60 -11.55 10.60 -1.13
N ASN A 61 -10.85 11.10 -2.16
CA ASN A 61 -10.87 10.51 -3.50
C ASN A 61 -10.23 9.12 -3.51
N SER A 62 -9.07 8.95 -2.87
CA SER A 62 -8.41 7.65 -2.76
C SER A 62 -9.22 6.67 -1.91
N LEU A 63 -9.91 7.15 -0.86
CA LEU A 63 -10.81 6.30 -0.05
C LEU A 63 -12.04 5.80 -0.81
N ASN A 64 -12.44 6.49 -1.89
CA ASN A 64 -13.52 6.06 -2.78
C ASN A 64 -13.03 5.10 -3.88
N ASN A 65 -11.73 4.79 -3.95
CA ASN A 65 -11.20 3.84 -4.91
C ASN A 65 -11.59 2.40 -4.52
N PRO A 66 -12.30 1.63 -5.36
CA PRO A 66 -12.77 0.29 -5.01
C PRO A 66 -11.65 -0.70 -4.65
N PHE A 67 -10.47 -0.57 -5.26
CA PHE A 67 -9.33 -1.43 -4.95
C PHE A 67 -8.77 -1.14 -3.56
N ILE A 68 -8.65 0.14 -3.20
CA ILE A 68 -8.22 0.56 -1.86
C ILE A 68 -9.24 0.08 -0.82
N GLN A 69 -10.54 0.25 -1.07
CA GLN A 69 -11.59 -0.23 -0.16
C GLN A 69 -11.51 -1.75 0.06
N ALA A 70 -11.35 -2.54 -1.01
CA ALA A 70 -11.18 -3.98 -0.90
C ALA A 70 -9.96 -4.38 -0.06
N SER A 71 -8.86 -3.62 -0.18
CA SER A 71 -7.65 -3.83 0.62
C SER A 71 -7.83 -3.39 2.08
N LEU A 72 -8.55 -2.30 2.33
CA LEU A 72 -8.89 -1.87 3.69
C LEU A 72 -9.81 -2.87 4.40
N ILE A 73 -10.77 -3.48 3.71
CA ILE A 73 -11.61 -4.54 4.30
C ILE A 73 -10.75 -5.70 4.83
N ARG A 74 -9.66 -6.05 4.15
CA ARG A 74 -8.73 -7.11 4.59
C ARG A 74 -7.77 -6.66 5.69
N LEU A 75 -7.64 -5.35 5.90
CA LEU A 75 -6.76 -4.77 6.91
C LEU A 75 -7.41 -4.78 8.31
N TYR A 76 -8.75 -4.68 8.36
CA TYR A 76 -9.55 -4.87 9.57
C TYR A 76 -9.79 -6.34 9.87
#